data_AF-A0A1T5KHR0-F1
#
_entry.id   AF-A0A1T5KHR0-F1
#
_cell.length_a   1.000
_cell.length_b   1.000
_cell.length_c   1.000
_cell.angle_alpha   90.00
_cell.angle_beta   90.00
_cell.angle_gamma   90.00
#
_symmetry.space_group_name_H-M   'P 1'
#
loop_
_entity.id
_entity.type
_entity.pdbx_description
1 polymer ?
#
loop_
_entity_poly.entity_id
_entity_poly.type
_entity_poly.pdbx_seq_one_letter_code
_entity_poly.pdbx_strand_id
1 'polypeptide(L)' 'MSDCGCDKAKKDLEEYLRNEVCSTEASDIRAHLETCVDCQNEALVARTLTEAVQRACTEVAPEELKNQVLARLREVQGTH' A
#
# COMPACT_ATOMS: atom_id res chain seq x y z
N MET A 1 -28.25 14.05 -2.86
CA MET A 1 -27.28 12.94 -2.81
C MET A 1 -25.92 13.60 -2.81
N SER A 2 -25.30 13.73 -1.64
CA SER A 2 -23.98 14.37 -1.55
C SER A 2 -23.00 13.55 -2.37
N ASP A 3 -22.26 14.24 -3.23
CA ASP A 3 -21.11 13.67 -3.90
C ASP A 3 -20.13 13.18 -2.82
N CYS A 4 -20.02 11.86 -2.71
CA CYS A 4 -19.15 11.13 -1.80
C CYS A 4 -17.66 11.48 -2.03
N GLY A 5 -17.29 12.03 -3.20
CA GLY A 5 -15.90 12.12 -3.64
C GLY A 5 -15.32 10.76 -4.08
N CYS A 6 -16.18 9.74 -4.17
CA CYS A 6 -15.84 8.37 -4.54
C CYS A 6 -15.13 8.30 -5.91
N ASP A 7 -15.55 9.06 -6.91
CA ASP A 7 -14.98 8.98 -8.27
C ASP A 7 -13.51 9.40 -8.31
N LYS A 8 -13.17 10.48 -7.60
CA LYS A 8 -11.77 10.91 -7.45
C LYS A 8 -10.98 9.88 -6.64
N ALA A 9 -11.52 9.45 -5.50
CA ALA A 9 -10.85 8.49 -4.63
C ALA A 9 -10.57 7.17 -5.35
N LYS A 10 -11.50 6.65 -6.16
CA LYS A 10 -11.32 5.42 -6.94
C LYS A 10 -10.31 5.59 -8.07
N LYS A 11 -10.30 6.74 -8.74
CA LYS A 11 -9.33 7.04 -9.81
C LYS A 11 -7.89 7.01 -9.29
N ASP A 12 -7.67 7.58 -8.12
CA ASP A 12 -6.33 7.75 -7.55
C ASP A 12 -5.98 6.60 -6.57
N LEU A 13 -6.88 5.62 -6.37
CA LEU A 13 -6.77 4.57 -5.35
C LEU A 13 -5.58 3.65 -5.58
N GLU A 14 -5.34 3.24 -6.83
CA GLU A 14 -4.23 2.33 -7.14
C GLU A 14 -2.87 2.98 -6.88
N GLU A 15 -2.70 4.23 -7.30
CA GLU A 15 -1.50 5.02 -7.06
C GLU A 15 -1.29 5.21 -5.54
N TYR A 16 -2.36 5.46 -4.78
CA TYR A 16 -2.30 5.53 -3.33
C TYR A 16 -1.84 4.20 -2.70
N LEU A 17 -2.42 3.08 -3.12
CA LEU A 17 -2.07 1.75 -2.60
C LEU A 17 -0.62 1.36 -2.92
N ARG A 18 -0.06 1.87 -4.04
CA ARG A 18 1.33 1.66 -4.42
C ARG A 18 2.30 2.71 -3.86
N ASN A 19 1.82 3.66 -3.05
CA ASN A 19 2.59 4.80 -2.53
C ASN A 19 3.19 5.69 -3.64
N GLU A 20 2.46 5.84 -4.74
CA GLU A 20 2.85 6.60 -5.94
C GLU A 20 2.21 8.00 -5.98
N VAL A 21 1.35 8.35 -5.01
CA VAL A 21 0.73 9.67 -4.89
C VAL A 21 1.53 10.61 -3.99
N CYS A 22 1.39 11.92 -4.20
CA CYS A 22 2.00 12.90 -3.29
C CYS A 22 1.35 12.86 -1.89
N SER A 23 2.06 13.36 -0.88
CA SER A 23 1.63 13.25 0.53
C SER A 23 0.28 13.92 0.82
N THR A 24 -0.03 15.02 0.13
CA THR A 24 -1.31 15.74 0.29
C THR A 24 -2.48 14.96 -0.30
N GLU A 25 -2.30 14.30 -1.45
CA GLU A 25 -3.34 13.46 -2.05
C GLU A 25 -3.52 12.16 -1.24
N ALA A 26 -2.42 11.64 -0.68
CA ALA A 26 -2.46 10.49 0.20
C ALA A 26 -3.31 10.73 1.47
N SER A 27 -3.28 11.93 2.05
CA SER A 27 -4.11 12.25 3.22
C SER A 27 -5.59 12.32 2.87
N ASP A 28 -5.93 12.87 1.72
CA ASP A 28 -7.33 13.00 1.28
C ASP A 28 -7.95 11.62 1.00
N ILE A 29 -7.24 10.75 0.29
CA ILE A 29 -7.69 9.38 -0.02
C ILE A 29 -7.81 8.56 1.27
N ARG A 30 -6.87 8.72 2.21
CA ARG A 30 -6.93 8.06 3.52
C ARG A 30 -8.18 8.46 4.31
N ALA A 31 -8.43 9.76 4.44
CA ALA A 31 -9.61 10.27 5.14
C ALA A 31 -10.92 9.78 4.49
N HIS A 32 -10.92 9.64 3.15
CA HIS A 32 -12.04 9.07 2.44
C HIS A 32 -12.25 7.58 2.76
N LEU A 33 -11.18 6.78 2.73
CA LEU A 33 -11.24 5.34 3.04
C LEU A 33 -11.73 5.07 4.47
N GLU A 34 -11.44 5.94 5.43
CA GLU A 34 -11.92 5.80 6.81
C GLU A 34 -13.44 5.91 6.94
N THR A 35 -14.12 6.56 5.99
CA THR A 35 -15.55 6.87 6.08
C THR A 35 -16.41 6.21 4.99
N CYS A 36 -15.79 5.69 3.92
CA CYS A 36 -16.49 5.13 2.76
C CYS A 36 -16.29 3.61 2.62
N VAL A 37 -17.35 2.84 2.91
CA VAL A 37 -17.34 1.37 2.80
C VAL A 37 -17.10 0.92 1.35
N ASP A 38 -17.66 1.60 0.37
CA ASP A 38 -17.48 1.24 -1.04
C ASP A 38 -16.01 1.34 -1.46
N CYS A 39 -15.32 2.43 -1.10
CA CYS A 39 -13.90 2.58 -1.39
C CYS A 39 -13.02 1.63 -0.55
N GLN A 40 -13.42 1.25 0.66
CA GLN A 40 -12.74 0.18 1.42
C GLN A 40 -12.82 -1.16 0.69
N ASN A 41 -13.98 -1.49 0.11
CA ASN A 41 -14.17 -2.72 -0.66
C ASN A 41 -13.29 -2.72 -1.93
N GLU A 42 -13.24 -1.61 -2.67
CA GLU A 42 -12.33 -1.49 -3.83
C GLU A 42 -10.86 -1.66 -3.43
N ALA A 43 -10.46 -1.04 -2.32
CA ALA A 43 -9.09 -1.16 -1.80
C ALA A 43 -8.75 -2.60 -1.41
N LEU A 44 -9.71 -3.32 -0.82
CA LEU A 44 -9.58 -4.75 -0.50
C LEU A 44 -9.39 -5.58 -1.77
N VAL A 45 -10.18 -5.34 -2.82
CA VAL A 45 -10.05 -6.06 -4.10
C VAL A 45 -8.65 -5.83 -4.70
N ALA A 46 -8.21 -4.58 -4.79
CA ALA A 46 -6.90 -4.23 -5.34
C ALA A 46 -5.74 -4.89 -4.56
N ARG A 47 -5.80 -4.89 -3.22
CA ARG A 47 -4.82 -5.57 -2.37
C ARG A 47 -4.84 -7.08 -2.58
N THR A 48 -6.02 -7.68 -2.58
CA THR A 48 -6.18 -9.13 -2.78
C THR A 48 -5.61 -9.59 -4.12
N LEU A 49 -5.82 -8.81 -5.19
CA LEU A 49 -5.23 -9.08 -6.51
C LEU A 49 -3.71 -8.99 -6.48
N THR A 50 -3.18 -7.93 -5.84
CA THR A 50 -1.73 -7.74 -5.69
C THR A 50 -1.09 -8.91 -4.93
N GLU A 51 -1.68 -9.33 -3.81
CA GLU A 51 -1.23 -10.48 -3.03
C GLU A 51 -1.32 -11.80 -3.80
N ALA A 52 -2.33 -11.98 -4.65
CA ALA A 52 -2.43 -13.16 -5.50
C ALA A 52 -1.28 -13.22 -6.52
N VAL A 53 -0.93 -12.09 -7.14
CA VAL A 53 0.21 -11.99 -8.07
C VAL A 53 1.52 -12.23 -7.32
N GLN A 54 1.70 -11.62 -6.15
CA GLN A 54 2.91 -11.83 -5.33
C GLN A 54 3.10 -13.29 -4.93
N ARG A 55 2.02 -14.00 -4.54
CA ARG A 55 2.08 -15.43 -4.21
C ARG A 55 2.44 -16.31 -5.40
N ALA A 56 2.09 -15.89 -6.61
CA ALA A 56 2.45 -16.60 -7.84
C ALA A 56 3.91 -16.31 -8.27
N CYS A 57 4.53 -15.24 -7.77
CA CYS A 57 5.91 -14.91 -8.06
C CYS A 57 6.87 -15.85 -7.31
N THR A 58 7.78 -16.50 -8.02
CA THR A 58 8.79 -17.41 -7.46
C THR A 58 10.19 -16.82 -7.44
N GLU A 59 10.34 -15.53 -7.74
CA GLU A 59 11.63 -14.85 -7.70
C GLU A 59 12.10 -14.70 -6.25
N VAL A 60 13.34 -15.11 -5.99
CA VAL A 60 13.93 -15.06 -4.65
C VAL A 60 15.02 -13.99 -4.64
N ALA A 61 14.98 -13.12 -3.63
CA ALA A 61 16.01 -12.12 -3.41
C ALA A 61 17.38 -12.80 -3.16
N PRO A 62 18.50 -12.24 -3.65
CA PRO A 62 19.83 -12.78 -3.37
C PRO A 62 20.10 -12.88 -1.86
N GLU A 63 20.61 -14.03 -1.41
CA GLU A 63 20.87 -14.29 0.03
C GLU A 63 21.80 -13.24 0.66
N GLU A 64 22.79 -12.77 -0.09
CA GLU A 64 23.71 -11.73 0.36
C GLU A 64 22.97 -10.43 0.71
N LEU A 65 22.03 -10.01 -0.14
CA LEU A 65 21.23 -8.80 0.08
C LEU A 65 20.34 -8.95 1.32
N LYS A 66 19.72 -10.12 1.48
CA LYS A 66 18.88 -10.45 2.64
C LYS A 66 19.69 -10.38 3.94
N ASN A 67 20.89 -10.95 3.95
CA ASN A 67 21.78 -10.91 5.11
C ASN A 67 22.19 -9.47 5.46
N GLN A 68 22.50 -8.65 4.46
CA GLN A 68 22.82 -7.23 4.66
C GLN A 68 21.66 -6.46 5.29
N VAL A 69 20.43 -6.62 4.78
CA VAL A 69 19.24 -5.97 5.35
C VAL A 69 19.01 -6.40 6.80
N LEU A 70 19.09 -7.70 7.09
CA LEU A 70 18.91 -8.23 8.45
C LEU A 70 19.97 -7.72 9.43
N ALA A 71 21.22 -7.59 9.00
CA ALA A 71 22.29 -7.01 9.81
C ALA A 71 21.98 -5.53 10.16
N ARG A 72 21.60 -4.73 9.16
CA ARG A 72 21.22 -3.31 9.37
C ARG A 72 20.04 -3.14 10.30
N LEU A 73 19.00 -3.96 10.17
CA LEU A 73 17.83 -3.90 11.06
C LEU A 73 18.22 -4.18 12.52
N ARG A 74 19.12 -5.13 12.76
CA ARG A 74 19.62 -5.44 14.11
C ARG A 74 20.46 -4.32 14.69
N GLU A 75 21.30 -3.66 13.89
CA GLU A 75 22.08 -2.48 14.30
C GLU A 75 21.13 -1.38 14.81
N VAL A 76 20.11 -1.02 14.02
CA VAL A 76 19.14 0.03 14.37
C VAL A 76 18.34 -0.32 15.62
N GLN A 77 17.92 -1.58 15.77
CA GLN A 77 17.14 -2.04 16.93
C GLN A 77 17.97 -2.10 18.21
N GLY A 78 19.27 -2.41 18.13
CA GLY A 78 20.16 -2.48 19.29
C GLY A 78 20.64 -1.11 19.81
N THR A 79 20.41 -0.04 19.05
CA THR A 79 20.74 1.35 19.44
C THR A 79 19.61 2.09 20.19
N HIS A 80 18.51 1.41 20.49
CA HIS A 80 17.37 1.92 21.29
C HIS A 80 17.26 1.14 22.60
#